data_AF-A0A6I4IME3-F1
#
_entry.id   AF-A0A6I4IME3-F1
#
_cell.length_a   1.000
_cell.length_b   1.000
_cell.length_c   1.000
_cell.angle_alpha   90.00
_cell.angle_beta   90.00
_cell.angle_gamma   90.00
#
_symmetry.space_group_name_H-M   'P 1'
#
loop_
_entity.id
_entity.type
_entity.pdbx_description
1 polymer ?
#
loop_
_entity_poly.entity_id
_entity_poly.type
_entity_poly.pdbx_seq_one_letter_code
_entity_poly.pdbx_strand_id
1 'polypeptide(L)' 'ANHANTKVLFDTADALNCSYLRDHEVNIFNLPNVLAAVDAFIEKVDCLYVTIDLDVFAAAVAPGVSAPAVKGIDLA' A
#
# COMPACT_ATOMS: atom_id res chain seq x y z
N ALA A 1 3.68 5.86 3.47
CA ALA A 1 2.88 6.52 2.43
C ALA A 1 3.00 8.05 2.49
N ASN A 2 2.46 8.73 3.51
CA ASN A 2 2.38 10.21 3.52
C ASN A 2 3.74 10.91 3.50
N HIS A 3 4.74 10.33 4.17
CA HIS A 3 6.10 10.89 4.25
C HIS A 3 6.92 10.67 2.97
N ALA A 4 6.53 9.70 2.14
CA ALA A 4 7.28 9.26 0.95
C ALA A 4 6.69 9.79 -0.35
N ASN A 5 5.43 10.25 -0.34
CA ASN A 5 4.72 10.70 -1.53
C ASN A 5 4.32 12.17 -1.41
N THR A 6 4.46 12.90 -2.51
CA THR A 6 4.04 14.30 -2.59
C THR A 6 2.53 14.41 -2.82
N LYS A 7 1.95 15.60 -2.52
CA LYS A 7 0.52 15.86 -2.73
C LYS A 7 0.07 15.59 -4.17
N VAL A 8 0.88 15.98 -5.16
CA VAL A 8 0.54 15.81 -6.58
C VAL A 8 0.36 14.34 -6.96
N LEU A 9 1.09 13.40 -6.33
CA LEU A 9 0.90 11.97 -6.57
C LEU A 9 -0.46 11.48 -6.07
N PHE A 10 -0.90 11.96 -4.90
CA PHE A 10 -2.23 11.65 -4.39
C PHE A 10 -3.33 12.29 -5.24
N ASP A 11 -3.19 13.56 -5.59
CA ASP A 11 -4.16 14.25 -6.47
C ASP A 11 -4.30 13.53 -7.81
N THR A 12 -3.19 13.00 -8.35
CA THR A 12 -3.19 12.21 -9.59
C THR A 12 -3.89 10.87 -9.40
N ALA A 13 -3.61 10.16 -8.30
CA ALA A 13 -4.28 8.90 -7.98
C ALA A 13 -5.80 9.10 -7.83
N ASP A 14 -6.22 10.17 -7.16
CA ASP A 14 -7.63 10.51 -6.99
C ASP A 14 -8.28 10.86 -8.35
N ALA A 15 -7.62 11.65 -9.18
CA ALA A 15 -8.10 12.00 -10.53
C ALA A 15 -8.26 10.79 -11.45
N LEU A 16 -7.45 9.75 -11.25
CA LEU A 16 -7.52 8.47 -11.96
C LEU A 16 -8.47 7.46 -11.31
N ASN A 17 -9.12 7.83 -10.20
CA ASN A 17 -9.96 6.94 -9.39
C ASN A 17 -9.22 5.68 -8.90
N CYS A 18 -7.91 5.80 -8.63
CA CYS A 18 -7.14 4.73 -8.02
C CYS A 18 -7.61 4.49 -6.57
N SER A 19 -7.74 3.22 -6.19
CA SER A 19 -7.94 2.85 -4.78
C SER A 19 -6.59 2.59 -4.12
N TYR A 20 -6.35 3.17 -2.94
CA TYR A 20 -5.12 2.97 -2.18
C TYR A 20 -5.40 2.90 -0.67
N LEU A 21 -4.58 2.14 0.05
CA LEU A 21 -4.51 2.15 1.51
C LEU A 21 -3.16 2.73 1.91
N ARG A 22 -3.15 3.61 2.92
CA ARG A 22 -1.92 4.18 3.48
C ARG A 22 -1.29 3.18 4.46
N ASP A 23 0.02 3.27 4.60
CA ASP A 23 0.81 2.43 5.51
C ASP A 23 0.39 2.47 7.01
N HIS A 24 -0.42 3.43 7.49
CA HIS A 24 -0.97 3.39 8.86
C HIS A 24 -2.26 2.59 8.93
N GLU A 25 -2.96 2.44 7.81
CA GLU A 25 -4.21 1.72 7.73
C GLU A 25 -3.94 0.21 7.62
N VAL A 26 -2.77 -0.18 7.12
CA VAL A 26 -2.34 -1.58 7.01
C VAL A 26 -1.63 -2.00 8.30
N ASN A 27 -2.40 -2.50 9.26
CA ASN A 27 -1.89 -3.06 10.52
C ASN A 27 -2.87 -4.11 11.06
N ILE A 28 -2.42 -4.91 12.03
CA ILE A 28 -3.19 -6.04 12.57
C ILE A 28 -4.56 -5.63 13.17
N PHE A 29 -4.66 -4.43 13.76
CA PHE A 29 -5.90 -3.94 14.36
C PHE A 29 -6.94 -3.53 13.32
N ASN A 30 -6.49 -3.16 12.12
CA ASN A 30 -7.36 -2.75 11.00
C ASN A 30 -7.43 -3.79 9.89
N LEU A 31 -6.83 -4.97 10.09
CA LEU A 31 -6.76 -6.05 9.11
C LEU A 31 -8.14 -6.44 8.53
N PRO A 32 -9.24 -6.52 9.31
CA PRO A 32 -10.56 -6.81 8.74
C PRO A 32 -10.99 -5.81 7.66
N ASN A 33 -10.72 -4.52 7.85
CA ASN A 33 -11.07 -3.47 6.88
C ASN A 33 -10.13 -3.50 5.67
N VAL A 34 -8.85 -3.81 5.87
CA VAL A 34 -7.88 -4.00 4.78
C VAL A 34 -8.32 -5.14 3.88
N LEU A 35 -8.66 -6.30 4.46
CA LEU A 35 -9.15 -7.45 3.71
C LEU A 35 -10.44 -7.14 2.97
N ALA A 36 -11.41 -6.50 3.63
CA ALA A 36 -12.65 -6.08 2.98
C ALA A 36 -12.41 -5.14 1.78
N ALA A 37 -11.44 -4.23 1.86
CA ALA A 37 -11.07 -3.35 0.76
C ALA A 37 -10.41 -4.11 -0.41
N VAL A 38 -9.57 -5.10 -0.11
CA VAL A 38 -8.95 -5.98 -1.12
C VAL A 38 -10.02 -6.84 -1.81
N ASP A 39 -10.91 -7.46 -1.04
CA ASP A 39 -11.99 -8.30 -1.56
C ASP A 39 -12.91 -7.48 -2.49
N ALA A 40 -13.33 -6.29 -2.06
CA ALA A 40 -14.15 -5.38 -2.87
C ALA A 40 -13.44 -4.88 -4.14
N PHE A 41 -12.11 -4.89 -4.19
CA PHE A 41 -11.37 -4.62 -5.42
C PHE A 41 -11.35 -5.83 -6.35
N ILE A 42 -11.07 -7.03 -5.80
CA ILE A 42 -11.00 -8.28 -6.56
C ILE A 42 -12.34 -8.61 -7.21
N GLU A 43 -13.47 -8.34 -6.54
CA GLU A 43 -14.82 -8.56 -7.09
C GLU A 43 -15.11 -7.79 -8.39
N LYS A 44 -14.33 -6.76 -8.72
CA LYS A 44 -14.54 -5.92 -9.91
C LYS A 44 -13.80 -6.41 -11.16
N VAL A 45 -12.98 -7.45 -11.03
CA VAL A 45 -12.09 -7.92 -12.11
C VAL A 45 -12.12 -9.43 -12.26
N ASP A 46 -12.02 -9.92 -13.50
CA ASP A 46 -11.97 -11.37 -13.77
C ASP A 46 -10.56 -11.95 -13.58
N CYS A 47 -9.53 -11.12 -13.78
CA CYS A 47 -8.12 -11.48 -13.70
C CYS A 47 -7.37 -10.48 -12.82
N LEU A 48 -6.50 -11.00 -11.94
CA LEU A 48 -5.68 -10.19 -11.06
C LEU A 48 -4.21 -10.25 -11.50
N TYR A 49 -3.60 -9.08 -11.73
CA TYR A 49 -2.16 -8.93 -11.85
C TYR A 49 -1.60 -8.38 -10.53
N VAL A 50 -0.71 -9.15 -9.91
CA VAL A 50 -0.08 -8.78 -8.63
C VAL A 50 1.34 -8.34 -8.88
N THR A 51 1.68 -7.15 -8.42
CA THR A 51 3.04 -6.59 -8.43
C THR A 51 3.39 -6.17 -7.01
N ILE A 52 4.63 -6.45 -6.58
CA ILE A 52 5.12 -6.13 -5.25
C ILE A 52 6.40 -5.31 -5.40
N ASP A 53 6.37 -4.05 -4.97
CA ASP A 53 7.57 -3.26 -4.74
C ASP A 53 8.05 -3.49 -3.31
N LEU A 54 9.31 -3.90 -3.14
CA LEU A 54 9.85 -4.25 -1.82
C LEU A 54 10.04 -3.02 -0.93
N ASP A 55 10.12 -1.83 -1.50
CA ASP A 55 10.26 -0.59 -0.74
C ASP A 55 8.99 -0.21 0.06
N VAL A 56 7.90 -0.96 -0.10
CA VAL A 56 6.68 -0.82 0.71
C VAL A 56 6.88 -1.28 2.16
N PHE A 57 7.81 -2.21 2.39
CA PHE A 57 8.07 -2.78 3.72
C PHE A 57 8.98 -1.88 4.55
N ALA A 58 8.86 -1.97 5.88
CA ALA A 58 9.76 -1.25 6.78
C ALA A 58 11.23 -1.59 6.46
N ALA A 59 12.13 -0.61 6.58
CA ALA A 59 13.55 -0.82 6.28
C ALA A 59 14.21 -1.96 7.08
N ALA A 60 13.68 -2.29 8.26
CA ALA A 60 14.11 -3.45 9.04
C ALA A 60 13.77 -4.79 8.38
N VAL A 61 12.69 -4.83 7.59
CA VAL A 61 12.22 -6.00 6.84
C VAL A 61 12.91 -6.09 5.48
N ALA A 62 12.97 -4.98 4.73
CA ALA A 62 13.54 -4.91 3.39
C ALA A 62 14.62 -3.81 3.28
N PRO A 63 15.83 -4.00 3.85
CA PRO A 63 16.89 -2.98 3.81
C PRO A 63 17.55 -2.82 2.44
N GLY A 64 17.52 -3.86 1.61
CA GLY A 64 18.22 -3.94 0.32
C GLY A 64 17.44 -3.36 -0.86
N VAL A 65 16.88 -2.15 -0.70
CA VAL A 65 16.09 -1.46 -1.73
C VAL A 65 16.66 -0.07 -2.01
N SER A 66 16.31 0.53 -3.15
CA SER A 66 16.79 1.87 -3.50
C SER A 66 16.22 2.98 -2.63
N ALA A 67 15.03 2.79 -2.05
CA ALA A 67 14.34 3.77 -1.22
C ALA A 67 13.77 3.15 0.07
N PRO A 68 14.60 2.82 1.07
CA PRO A 68 14.13 2.14 2.29
C PRO A 68 13.04 2.94 3.04
N ALA A 69 11.91 2.31 3.35
CA ALA A 69 10.82 3.00 4.03
C ALA A 69 11.10 3.21 5.53
N VAL A 70 10.99 4.46 5.97
CA VAL A 70 11.13 4.85 7.39
C VAL A 70 10.03 4.23 8.26
N LYS A 71 8.81 4.12 7.72
CA LYS A 71 7.68 3.49 8.40
C LYS A 71 7.39 2.11 7.80
N GLY A 72 6.97 2.10 6.54
CA GLY A 72 6.64 0.88 5.81
C GLY A 72 5.55 0.02 6.48
N ILE A 73 5.38 -1.19 5.96
CA ILE A 73 4.51 -2.23 6.50
C ILE A 73 5.39 -3.31 7.13
N ASP A 74 4.95 -3.86 8.27
CA ASP A 74 5.59 -4.98 8.95
C ASP A 74 4.95 -6.32 8.51
N LEU A 75 5.63 -7.44 8.75
CA LEU A 75 5.14 -8.79 8.44
C LEU A 75 4.35 -9.44 9.59
N ALA A 76 4.31 -8.81 10.77
CA ALA A 76 3.73 -9.33 12.00
C ALA A 76 2.44 -8.61 12.43
#